data_AF-A0A5K8AFW7-F1
#
_entry.id   AF-A0A5K8AFW7-F1
#
_cell.length_a   1.000
_cell.length_b   1.000
_cell.length_c   1.000
_cell.angle_alpha   90.00
_cell.angle_beta   90.00
_cell.angle_gamma   90.00
#
_symmetry.space_group_name_H-M   'P 1'
#
loop_
_entity.id
_entity.type
_entity.pdbx_description
1 polymer ?
#
loop_
_entity_poly.entity_id
_entity_poly.type
_entity_poly.pdbx_seq_one_letter_code
_entity_poly.pdbx_strand_id
1 'polypeptide(L)'
;MKIGEYSRGGKTRGDNQAADHDMGCKEKYTPFGVLDEDSGQLNIIFGSSFKTSDFILDSLYEWWDHIPAEERDSISLLQIKADNGPESNGQRTQFLKRMVDFTDYIAKPVQILYYPPYHSKYNPVERCWGILEQHWNGTKLVDRETMLEWAKSMTWKGINPIVKFSQKVYLKGISLSKKAMRKVESRLQRNPLLPKWDIRINPA
;
A
#
# COMPACT_ATOMS: atom_id res chain seq x y z
N MET A 1 -1.01 10.69 -6.55
CA MET A 1 -1.97 11.63 -7.15
C MET A 1 -1.40 13.02 -7.15
N LYS A 2 -1.59 13.75 -8.24
CA LYS A 2 -1.47 15.21 -8.28
C LYS A 2 -2.89 15.77 -8.25
N ILE A 3 -3.15 16.80 -7.45
CA ILE A 3 -4.47 17.45 -7.32
C ILE A 3 -4.45 18.81 -8.05
N GLY A 4 -5.55 19.13 -8.73
CA GLY A 4 -5.82 20.37 -9.45
C GLY A 4 -6.92 20.20 -10.51
N GLU A 5 -7.23 21.26 -11.29
CA GLU A 5 -8.27 21.26 -12.34
C GLU A 5 -7.87 20.45 -13.61
N TYR A 6 -7.39 19.24 -13.39
CA TYR A 6 -6.83 18.38 -14.40
C TYR A 6 -7.76 17.20 -14.64
N SER A 7 -8.00 16.90 -15.91
CA SER A 7 -8.63 15.66 -16.35
C SER A 7 -7.80 15.14 -17.53
N ARG A 8 -7.56 13.83 -17.59
CA ARG A 8 -6.80 13.25 -18.72
C ARG A 8 -7.59 13.44 -20.02
N GLY A 9 -6.96 14.08 -21.00
CA GLY A 9 -7.58 14.41 -22.29
C GLY A 9 -8.41 15.70 -22.28
N GLY A 10 -8.24 16.57 -21.27
CA GLY A 10 -8.77 17.93 -21.24
C GLY A 10 -10.30 18.07 -21.14
N LYS A 11 -11.03 16.97 -20.90
CA LYS A 11 -12.50 16.96 -20.87
C LYS A 11 -13.02 16.36 -19.57
N THR A 12 -14.10 16.91 -19.03
CA THR A 12 -14.78 16.35 -17.84
C THR A 12 -16.21 15.95 -18.17
N ARG A 13 -16.80 15.03 -17.40
CA ARG A 13 -18.22 14.68 -17.51
C ARG A 13 -19.08 15.81 -16.93
N GLY A 14 -19.28 16.86 -17.70
CA GLY A 14 -20.19 17.96 -17.38
C GLY A 14 -19.71 19.31 -17.91
N ASP A 15 -18.44 19.64 -17.68
CA ASP A 15 -17.86 20.92 -18.03
C ASP A 15 -16.67 20.76 -18.99
N ASN A 16 -16.74 21.40 -20.16
CA ASN A 16 -15.88 21.08 -21.31
C ASN A 16 -14.48 21.72 -21.25
N GLN A 17 -14.06 22.23 -20.09
CA GLN A 17 -12.74 22.84 -19.91
C GLN A 17 -12.05 22.26 -18.67
N ALA A 18 -10.99 21.49 -18.89
CA ALA A 18 -9.99 21.13 -17.88
C ALA A 18 -8.60 21.36 -18.48
N ALA A 19 -7.65 21.82 -17.68
CA ALA A 19 -6.30 22.07 -18.15
C ALA A 19 -5.64 20.74 -18.58
N ASP A 20 -5.19 20.66 -19.84
CA ASP A 20 -4.52 19.48 -20.39
C ASP A 20 -3.01 19.44 -20.02
N HIS A 21 -2.47 20.55 -19.46
CA HIS A 21 -1.06 20.69 -19.12
C HIS A 21 -0.79 21.27 -17.70
N ASP A 22 0.28 20.74 -17.11
CA ASP A 22 0.72 20.79 -15.71
C ASP A 22 1.36 22.16 -15.37
N MET A 23 0.62 23.04 -14.68
CA MET A 23 1.06 24.38 -14.26
C MET A 23 1.27 24.46 -12.73
N GLY A 24 2.03 23.50 -12.17
CA GLY A 24 2.48 23.58 -10.77
C GLY A 24 1.47 23.06 -9.75
N CYS A 25 1.42 21.74 -9.58
CA CYS A 25 0.59 21.07 -8.58
C CYS A 25 1.05 21.41 -7.14
N LYS A 26 0.15 21.96 -6.31
CA LYS A 26 0.42 22.37 -4.92
C LYS A 26 0.44 21.21 -3.92
N GLU A 27 -0.21 20.08 -4.20
CA GLU A 27 -0.33 18.95 -3.27
C GLU A 27 -0.19 17.58 -3.97
N LYS A 28 0.67 16.72 -3.41
CA LYS A 28 0.92 15.36 -3.92
C LYS A 28 0.58 14.32 -2.87
N TYR A 29 -0.32 13.40 -3.20
CA TYR A 29 -0.74 12.31 -2.33
C TYR A 29 -0.18 10.97 -2.81
N THR A 30 0.38 10.19 -1.91
CA THR A 30 0.94 8.87 -2.19
C THR A 30 -0.07 7.78 -1.81
N PRO A 31 -0.65 7.05 -2.78
CA PRO A 31 -1.52 5.92 -2.45
C PRO A 31 -0.71 4.70 -2.03
N PHE A 32 -1.25 3.95 -1.08
CA PHE A 32 -0.88 2.58 -0.75
C PHE A 32 -2.16 1.75 -0.62
N GLY A 33 -2.12 0.51 -1.09
CA GLY A 33 -3.30 -0.35 -1.19
C GLY A 33 -3.03 -1.71 -0.61
N VAL A 34 -3.99 -2.22 0.16
CA VAL A 34 -4.04 -3.60 0.64
C VAL A 34 -5.33 -4.21 0.09
N LEU A 35 -5.18 -5.25 -0.71
CA LEU A 35 -6.31 -6.00 -1.24
C LEU A 35 -6.36 -7.35 -0.53
N ASP A 36 -7.48 -7.62 0.13
CA ASP A 36 -7.82 -8.98 0.52
C ASP A 36 -8.34 -9.72 -0.73
N GLU A 37 -7.63 -10.79 -1.11
CA GLU A 37 -7.95 -11.57 -2.30
C GLU A 37 -9.17 -12.46 -2.11
N ASP A 38 -9.47 -12.87 -0.88
CA ASP A 38 -10.56 -13.78 -0.53
C ASP A 38 -11.90 -13.04 -0.50
N SER A 39 -11.99 -11.97 0.28
CA SER A 39 -13.20 -11.13 0.34
C SER A 39 -13.33 -10.19 -0.87
N GLY A 40 -12.21 -9.83 -1.49
CA GLY A 40 -12.16 -8.75 -2.48
C GLY A 40 -12.18 -7.34 -1.87
N GLN A 41 -12.11 -7.19 -0.55
CA GLN A 41 -12.09 -5.87 0.09
C GLN A 41 -10.77 -5.15 -0.21
N LEU A 42 -10.88 -4.02 -0.90
CA LEU A 42 -9.75 -3.12 -1.14
C LEU A 42 -9.69 -2.05 -0.05
N ASN A 43 -8.52 -1.84 0.53
CA ASN A 43 -8.22 -0.76 1.46
C ASN A 43 -7.19 0.17 0.80
N ILE A 44 -7.47 1.47 0.75
CA ILE A 44 -6.60 2.47 0.16
C ILE A 44 -6.26 3.53 1.20
N ILE A 45 -4.97 3.68 1.50
CA ILE A 45 -4.46 4.73 2.38
C ILE A 45 -3.71 5.75 1.52
N PHE A 46 -4.16 7.00 1.57
CA PHE A 46 -3.46 8.12 0.94
C PHE A 46 -2.57 8.82 1.98
N GLY A 47 -1.27 8.87 1.73
CA GLY A 47 -0.32 9.65 2.54
C GLY A 47 -0.03 11.02 1.94
N SER A 48 0.19 12.04 2.77
CA SER A 48 0.60 13.39 2.33
C SER A 48 2.12 13.56 2.14
N SER A 49 2.92 12.55 2.47
CA SER A 49 4.38 12.58 2.32
C SER A 49 4.91 11.42 1.44
N PHE A 50 6.21 11.13 1.55
CA PHE A 50 6.88 10.07 0.81
C PHE A 50 6.35 8.68 1.14
N LYS A 51 6.26 7.83 0.10
CA LYS A 51 6.18 6.38 0.29
C LYS A 51 7.48 5.92 0.97
N THR A 52 7.42 5.48 2.22
CA THR A 52 8.55 4.90 2.95
C THR A 52 8.14 3.56 3.53
N SER A 53 9.11 2.78 4.02
CA SER A 53 8.82 1.55 4.76
C SER A 53 7.91 1.81 5.96
N ASP A 54 8.07 2.95 6.64
CA ASP A 54 7.24 3.31 7.79
C ASP A 54 5.80 3.64 7.39
N PHE A 55 5.60 4.33 6.26
CA PHE A 55 4.26 4.58 5.71
C PHE A 55 3.54 3.29 5.34
N ILE A 56 4.24 2.37 4.66
CA ILE A 56 3.70 1.07 4.29
C ILE A 56 3.28 0.30 5.54
N LEU A 57 4.16 0.23 6.55
CA LEU A 57 3.87 -0.52 7.76
C LEU A 57 2.78 0.13 8.61
N ASP A 58 2.79 1.45 8.81
CA ASP A 58 1.70 2.13 9.51
C ASP A 58 0.34 1.88 8.83
N SER A 59 0.32 1.86 7.49
CA SER A 59 -0.89 1.51 6.74
C SER A 59 -1.30 0.05 6.94
N LEU A 60 -0.36 -0.88 7.13
CA LEU A 60 -0.64 -2.28 7.46
C LEU A 60 -1.16 -2.45 8.89
N TYR A 61 -0.61 -1.72 9.87
CA TYR A 61 -1.18 -1.66 11.23
C TYR A 61 -2.62 -1.18 11.19
N GLU A 62 -2.86 -0.06 10.49
CA GLU A 62 -4.20 0.51 10.38
C GLU A 62 -5.20 -0.40 9.67
N TRP A 63 -4.75 -1.11 8.62
CA TRP A 63 -5.54 -2.13 7.95
C TRP A 63 -5.87 -3.28 8.91
N TRP A 64 -4.88 -3.84 9.60
CA TRP A 64 -5.07 -4.94 10.53
C TRP A 64 -6.04 -4.57 11.64
N ASP A 65 -5.88 -3.38 12.24
CA ASP A 65 -6.75 -2.91 13.33
C ASP A 65 -8.18 -2.62 12.87
N HIS A 66 -8.43 -2.48 11.57
CA HIS A 66 -9.77 -2.38 10.99
C HIS A 66 -10.48 -3.71 10.79
N ILE A 67 -9.75 -4.82 10.78
CA ILE A 67 -10.34 -6.15 10.66
C ILE A 67 -11.04 -6.50 11.99
N PRO A 68 -12.31 -6.98 11.95
CA PRO A 68 -13.01 -7.45 13.15
C PRO A 68 -12.17 -8.45 13.94
N ALA A 69 -12.26 -8.40 15.28
CA ALA A 69 -11.46 -9.26 16.15
C ALA A 69 -11.68 -10.76 15.86
N GLU A 70 -12.92 -11.18 15.64
CA GLU A 70 -13.27 -12.57 15.31
C GLU A 70 -12.58 -13.05 14.02
N GLU A 71 -12.52 -12.19 13.00
CA GLU A 71 -11.85 -12.49 11.75
C GLU A 71 -10.32 -12.56 11.95
N ARG A 72 -9.73 -11.61 12.69
CA ARG A 72 -8.30 -11.66 13.06
C ARG A 72 -7.92 -12.92 13.83
N ASP A 73 -8.79 -13.38 14.72
CA ASP A 73 -8.57 -14.58 15.51
C ASP A 73 -8.57 -15.83 14.63
N SER A 74 -9.42 -15.86 13.60
CA SER A 74 -9.49 -16.95 12.62
C SER A 74 -8.24 -17.05 11.72
N ILE A 75 -7.53 -15.94 11.51
CA ILE A 75 -6.29 -15.92 10.72
C ILE A 75 -5.19 -16.67 11.49
N SER A 76 -4.74 -17.79 10.94
CA SER A 76 -3.63 -18.59 11.48
C SER A 76 -2.26 -18.21 10.89
N LEU A 77 -2.25 -17.61 9.70
CA LEU A 77 -1.08 -17.13 8.98
C LEU A 77 -1.51 -15.97 8.10
N LEU A 78 -0.81 -14.83 8.21
CA LEU A 78 -1.01 -13.70 7.30
C LEU A 78 -0.01 -13.78 6.15
N GLN A 79 -0.49 -14.05 4.94
CA GLN A 79 0.33 -14.02 3.73
C GLN A 79 0.24 -12.66 3.03
N ILE A 80 1.37 -11.99 2.85
CA ILE A 80 1.47 -10.69 2.20
C ILE A 80 2.18 -10.87 0.87
N LYS A 81 1.44 -10.70 -0.23
CA LYS A 81 2.01 -10.67 -1.58
C LYS A 81 2.46 -9.25 -1.90
N ALA A 82 3.76 -9.01 -1.87
CA ALA A 82 4.34 -7.69 -2.03
C ALA A 82 5.09 -7.56 -3.35
N ASP A 83 5.05 -6.36 -3.93
CA ASP A 83 6.03 -6.00 -4.95
C ASP A 83 7.39 -5.75 -4.29
N ASN A 84 8.45 -6.16 -4.98
CA ASN A 84 9.82 -6.04 -4.49
C ASN A 84 10.39 -4.62 -4.72
N GLY A 85 9.60 -3.60 -4.38
CA GLY A 85 9.93 -2.19 -4.55
C GLY A 85 11.01 -1.69 -3.57
N PRO A 86 11.62 -0.52 -3.82
CA PRO A 86 12.72 -0.02 -3.00
C PRO A 86 12.36 0.20 -1.52
N GLU A 87 11.09 0.48 -1.21
CA GLU A 87 10.58 0.71 0.15
C GLU A 87 10.15 -0.58 0.87
N SER A 88 9.82 -1.65 0.14
CA SER A 88 9.24 -2.89 0.67
C SER A 88 10.06 -4.14 0.37
N ASN A 89 11.22 -4.02 -0.26
CA ASN A 89 12.02 -5.19 -0.63
C ASN A 89 12.53 -5.97 0.58
N GLY A 90 12.77 -7.27 0.35
CA GLY A 90 13.21 -8.24 1.37
C GLY A 90 14.65 -8.06 1.87
N GLN A 91 15.28 -6.92 1.59
CA GLN A 91 16.60 -6.50 2.09
C GLN A 91 16.56 -5.12 2.76
N ARG A 92 15.41 -4.42 2.70
CA ARG A 92 15.28 -3.07 3.21
C ARG A 92 15.21 -3.14 4.72
N THR A 93 16.27 -2.66 5.36
CA THR A 93 16.50 -2.83 6.81
C THR A 93 15.33 -2.33 7.67
N GLN A 94 14.86 -1.10 7.40
CA GLN A 94 13.72 -0.51 8.11
C GLN A 94 12.43 -1.29 7.88
N PHE A 95 12.17 -1.72 6.64
CA PHE A 95 10.99 -2.53 6.31
C PHE A 95 10.98 -3.85 7.08
N LEU A 96 12.07 -4.62 6.99
CA LEU A 96 12.19 -5.91 7.68
C LEU A 96 12.07 -5.77 9.19
N LYS A 97 12.68 -4.73 9.78
CA LYS A 97 12.54 -4.47 11.22
C LYS A 97 11.08 -4.25 11.61
N ARG A 98 10.39 -3.40 10.85
CA ARG A 98 9.00 -3.01 11.11
C ARG A 98 8.03 -4.15 10.82
N MET A 99 8.35 -5.03 9.87
CA MET A 99 7.64 -6.30 9.64
C MET A 99 7.78 -7.26 10.82
N VAL A 100 8.98 -7.37 11.43
CA VAL A 100 9.16 -8.15 12.67
C VAL A 100 8.32 -7.56 13.80
N ASP A 101 8.37 -6.23 14.00
CA ASP A 101 7.52 -5.57 15.01
C ASP A 101 6.03 -5.81 14.77
N PHE A 102 5.60 -5.73 13.51
CA PHE A 102 4.22 -5.97 13.12
C PHE A 102 3.81 -7.42 13.40
N THR A 103 4.68 -8.38 13.09
CA THR A 103 4.45 -9.81 13.38
C THR A 103 4.26 -10.03 14.88
N ASP A 104 5.10 -9.40 15.71
CA ASP A 104 4.98 -9.47 17.17
C ASP A 104 3.70 -8.80 17.67
N TYR A 105 3.33 -7.65 17.10
CA TYR A 105 2.11 -6.92 17.45
C TYR A 105 0.83 -7.73 17.17
N ILE A 106 0.74 -8.34 15.99
CA ILE A 106 -0.45 -9.11 15.62
C ILE A 106 -0.48 -10.49 16.27
N ALA A 107 0.63 -10.95 16.86
CA ALA A 107 0.80 -12.26 17.47
C ALA A 107 0.44 -13.44 16.53
N LYS A 108 0.63 -13.25 15.22
CA LYS A 108 0.40 -14.26 14.17
C LYS A 108 1.64 -14.37 13.28
N PRO A 109 1.96 -15.56 12.76
CA PRO A 109 2.98 -15.71 11.72
C PRO A 109 2.65 -14.85 10.50
N VAL A 110 3.68 -14.25 9.91
CA VAL A 110 3.59 -13.48 8.66
C VAL A 110 4.50 -14.12 7.61
N GLN A 111 3.99 -14.33 6.41
CA GLN A 111 4.78 -14.77 5.27
C GLN A 111 4.72 -13.72 4.17
N ILE A 112 5.90 -13.20 3.81
CA ILE A 112 6.05 -12.23 2.74
C ILE A 112 6.45 -12.97 1.48
N LEU A 113 5.61 -12.86 0.45
CA LEU A 113 5.82 -13.44 -0.87
C LEU A 113 6.04 -12.31 -1.87
N TYR A 114 7.22 -12.27 -2.48
CA TYR A 114 7.56 -11.26 -3.47
C TYR A 114 7.32 -11.76 -4.88
N TYR A 115 6.68 -10.93 -5.70
CA TYR A 115 6.62 -11.17 -7.14
C TYR A 115 8.04 -11.02 -7.75
N PRO A 116 8.45 -11.94 -8.65
CA PRO A 116 9.69 -11.79 -9.42
C PRO A 116 9.71 -10.50 -10.24
N PRO A 117 10.90 -10.05 -10.70
CA PRO A 117 10.99 -8.84 -11.52
C PRO A 117 10.12 -8.97 -12.78
N TYR A 118 9.45 -7.88 -13.17
CA TYR A 118 8.53 -7.85 -14.32
C TYR A 118 7.25 -8.70 -14.19
N HIS A 119 6.96 -9.23 -13.00
CA HIS A 119 5.77 -10.05 -12.73
C HIS A 119 4.72 -9.35 -11.86
N SER A 120 4.91 -8.07 -11.51
CA SER A 120 3.93 -7.29 -10.73
C SER A 120 2.55 -7.20 -11.38
N LYS A 121 2.44 -7.39 -12.72
CA LYS A 121 1.14 -7.48 -13.42
C LYS A 121 0.21 -8.61 -12.91
N TYR A 122 0.78 -9.59 -12.21
CA TYR A 122 0.01 -10.68 -11.58
C TYR A 122 -0.45 -10.31 -10.17
N ASN A 123 0.07 -9.23 -9.59
CA ASN A 123 -0.43 -8.69 -8.33
C ASN A 123 -1.82 -8.06 -8.57
N PRO A 124 -2.91 -8.60 -7.98
CA PRO A 124 -4.25 -8.11 -8.31
C PRO A 124 -4.47 -6.65 -7.92
N VAL A 125 -3.73 -6.11 -6.94
CA VAL A 125 -3.80 -4.69 -6.54
C VAL A 125 -3.41 -3.75 -7.69
N GLU A 126 -2.55 -4.18 -8.62
CA GLU A 126 -2.17 -3.40 -9.80
C GLU A 126 -3.36 -3.18 -10.74
N ARG A 127 -4.29 -4.14 -10.79
CA ARG A 127 -5.55 -3.97 -11.55
C ARG A 127 -6.51 -3.02 -10.86
N CYS A 128 -6.54 -3.03 -9.52
CA CYS A 128 -7.31 -2.05 -8.76
C CYS A 128 -6.83 -0.62 -9.07
N TRP A 129 -5.51 -0.40 -9.18
CA TRP A 129 -4.98 0.91 -9.57
C TRP A 129 -5.41 1.32 -10.97
N GLY A 130 -5.40 0.40 -11.94
CA GLY A 130 -5.88 0.69 -13.30
C GLY A 130 -7.37 1.07 -13.33
N ILE A 131 -8.22 0.38 -12.55
CA ILE A 131 -9.65 0.71 -12.44
C ILE A 131 -9.85 2.06 -11.75
N LEU A 132 -9.12 2.32 -10.67
CA LEU A 132 -9.20 3.59 -9.97
C LEU A 132 -8.77 4.76 -10.88
N GLU A 133 -7.72 4.56 -11.67
CA GLU A 133 -7.26 5.53 -12.66
C GLU A 133 -8.29 5.78 -13.76
N GLN A 134 -8.97 4.74 -14.24
CA GLN A 134 -10.08 4.87 -15.20
C GLN A 134 -11.31 5.54 -14.57
N HIS A 135 -11.62 5.26 -13.30
CA HIS A 135 -12.75 5.83 -12.58
C HIS A 135 -12.62 7.34 -12.39
N TRP A 136 -11.39 7.83 -12.21
CA TRP A 136 -11.10 9.27 -12.15
C TRP A 136 -11.01 9.93 -13.53
N ASN A 137 -10.95 9.17 -14.61
CA ASN A 137 -10.79 9.74 -15.94
C ASN A 137 -12.05 10.54 -16.31
N GLY A 138 -11.90 11.85 -16.55
CA GLY A 138 -13.04 12.75 -16.78
C GLY A 138 -13.51 13.54 -15.54
N THR A 139 -12.77 13.49 -14.43
CA THR A 139 -13.13 14.17 -13.17
C THR A 139 -12.08 15.22 -12.80
N LYS A 140 -12.52 16.42 -12.40
CA LYS A 140 -11.62 17.42 -11.79
C LYS A 140 -11.35 17.04 -10.34
N LEU A 141 -10.14 16.56 -10.04
CA LEU A 141 -9.70 16.32 -8.66
C LEU A 141 -9.25 17.66 -8.06
N VAL A 142 -10.23 18.50 -7.70
CA VAL A 142 -10.01 19.90 -7.28
C VAL A 142 -9.36 20.03 -5.90
N ASP A 143 -9.67 19.12 -4.98
CA ASP A 143 -9.14 19.08 -3.63
C ASP A 143 -9.01 17.63 -3.09
N ARG A 144 -8.43 17.51 -1.90
CA ARG A 144 -8.20 16.24 -1.21
C ARG A 144 -9.52 15.50 -0.94
N GLU A 145 -10.52 16.21 -0.43
CA GLU A 145 -11.83 15.66 -0.10
C GLU A 145 -12.46 15.02 -1.33
N THR A 146 -12.46 15.73 -2.45
CA THR A 146 -12.94 15.24 -3.74
C THR A 146 -12.19 13.98 -4.17
N MET A 147 -10.86 13.97 -4.07
CA MET A 147 -10.06 12.77 -4.38
C MET A 147 -10.45 11.58 -3.51
N LEU A 148 -10.64 11.77 -2.21
CA LEU A 148 -11.01 10.71 -1.28
C LEU A 148 -12.42 10.19 -1.56
N GLU A 149 -13.41 11.07 -1.78
CA GLU A 149 -14.78 10.66 -2.09
C GLU A 149 -14.88 9.94 -3.44
N TRP A 150 -14.11 10.37 -4.44
CA TRP A 150 -14.02 9.64 -5.72
C TRP A 150 -13.35 8.28 -5.57
N ALA A 151 -12.32 8.17 -4.74
CA ALA A 151 -11.72 6.88 -4.43
C ALA A 151 -12.71 5.96 -3.69
N LYS A 152 -13.56 6.49 -2.81
CA LYS A 152 -14.60 5.69 -2.12
C LYS A 152 -15.68 5.20 -3.08
N SER A 153 -16.01 5.98 -4.11
CA SER A 153 -17.07 5.65 -5.06
C SER A 153 -16.68 4.64 -6.14
N MET A 154 -15.38 4.34 -6.33
CA MET A 154 -14.99 3.24 -7.22
C MET A 154 -15.47 1.90 -6.65
N THR A 155 -15.54 0.88 -7.50
CA THR A 155 -15.83 -0.48 -7.07
C THR A 155 -14.79 -1.45 -7.60
N TRP A 156 -14.46 -2.45 -6.79
CA TRP A 156 -13.70 -3.63 -7.20
C TRP A 156 -14.52 -4.86 -6.88
N LYS A 157 -14.81 -5.69 -7.89
CA LYS A 157 -15.73 -6.83 -7.77
C LYS A 157 -17.11 -6.45 -7.16
N GLY A 158 -17.58 -5.22 -7.41
CA GLY A 158 -18.84 -4.71 -6.85
C GLY A 158 -18.77 -4.20 -5.41
N ILE A 159 -17.58 -4.20 -4.79
CA ILE A 159 -17.35 -3.74 -3.40
C ILE A 159 -16.64 -2.39 -3.44
N ASN A 160 -17.11 -1.43 -2.63
CA ASN A 160 -16.46 -0.15 -2.46
C ASN A 160 -15.19 -0.29 -1.60
N PRO A 161 -14.09 0.41 -1.94
CA PRO A 161 -12.89 0.38 -1.11
C PRO A 161 -13.11 1.15 0.20
N ILE A 162 -12.41 0.70 1.24
CA ILE A 162 -12.24 1.49 2.46
C ILE A 162 -11.10 2.47 2.19
N VAL A 163 -11.40 3.76 2.21
CA VAL A 163 -10.42 4.80 1.89
C VAL A 163 -10.12 5.66 3.10
N LYS A 164 -8.83 5.87 3.34
CA LYS A 164 -8.32 6.66 4.44
C LYS A 164 -7.22 7.61 4.03
N PHE A 165 -6.96 8.57 4.90
CA PHE A 165 -5.96 9.61 4.69
C PHE A 165 -5.05 9.75 5.92
N SER A 166 -3.75 9.68 5.70
CA SER A 166 -2.72 9.89 6.71
C SER A 166 -2.00 11.22 6.47
N GLN A 167 -2.07 12.09 7.48
CA GLN A 167 -1.33 13.37 7.51
C GLN A 167 0.10 13.22 8.05
N LYS A 168 0.48 12.00 8.45
CA LYS A 168 1.77 11.75 9.09
C LYS A 168 2.92 12.01 8.11
N VAL A 169 3.94 12.73 8.58
CA VAL A 169 5.13 13.03 7.79
C VAL A 169 6.18 11.94 8.04
N TYR A 170 6.55 11.24 6.96
CA TYR A 170 7.58 10.21 6.97
C TYR A 170 8.93 10.73 6.45
N LEU A 171 9.99 10.51 7.22
CA LEU A 171 11.35 10.86 6.86
C LEU A 171 11.97 9.81 5.92
N LYS A 172 12.83 10.25 4.99
CA LYS A 172 13.62 9.37 4.13
C LYS A 172 14.95 8.97 4.78
N GLY A 173 15.57 7.93 4.27
CA GLY A 173 16.95 7.55 4.62
C GLY A 173 17.10 6.80 5.94
N ILE A 174 15.99 6.49 6.62
CA ILE A 174 16.02 5.65 7.82
C ILE A 174 16.56 4.26 7.45
N SER A 175 17.58 3.83 8.19
CA SER A 175 18.22 2.52 8.03
C SER A 175 18.76 2.04 9.38
N LEU A 176 18.83 0.73 9.53
CA LEU A 176 19.37 0.12 10.75
C LEU A 176 20.88 -0.11 10.64
N SER A 177 21.55 -0.04 11.79
CA SER A 177 22.94 -0.49 11.92
C SER A 177 23.06 -2.00 11.67
N LYS A 178 24.26 -2.45 11.25
CA LYS A 178 24.55 -3.89 11.06
C LYS A 178 24.27 -4.72 12.31
N LYS A 179 24.56 -4.17 13.51
CA LYS A 179 24.31 -4.85 14.79
C LYS A 179 22.82 -5.05 15.04
N ALA A 180 22.00 -4.03 14.77
CA ALA A 180 20.54 -4.14 14.91
C ALA A 180 19.96 -5.11 13.87
N MET A 181 20.45 -5.07 12.62
CA MET A 181 19.99 -5.97 11.57
C MET A 181 20.28 -7.45 11.83
N ARG A 182 21.37 -7.80 12.50
CA ARG A 182 21.63 -9.21 12.87
C ARG A 182 20.51 -9.81 13.72
N LYS A 183 19.90 -9.03 14.62
CA LYS A 183 18.75 -9.46 15.44
C LYS A 183 17.48 -9.64 14.60
N VAL A 184 17.30 -8.78 13.59
CA VAL A 184 16.18 -8.88 12.65
C VAL A 184 16.34 -10.11 11.78
N GLU A 185 17.50 -10.30 11.14
CA GLU A 185 17.77 -11.44 10.25
C GLU A 185 17.64 -12.79 10.98
N SER A 186 18.00 -12.89 12.26
CA SER A 186 17.77 -14.13 13.03
C SER A 186 16.29 -14.50 13.20
N ARG A 187 15.38 -13.54 13.00
CA ARG A 187 13.92 -13.75 13.01
C ARG A 187 13.34 -14.08 11.64
N LEU A 188 14.12 -13.91 10.55
CA LEU A 188 13.66 -14.12 9.18
C LEU A 188 13.97 -15.55 8.73
N GLN A 189 12.93 -16.35 8.55
CA GLN A 189 13.01 -17.69 7.97
C GLN A 189 12.86 -17.59 6.45
N ARG A 190 13.99 -17.56 5.74
CA ARG A 190 14.01 -17.52 4.27
C ARG A 190 13.84 -18.92 3.71
N ASN A 191 12.99 -19.06 2.69
CA ASN A 191 12.81 -20.33 1.99
C ASN A 191 14.14 -20.81 1.37
N PRO A 192 14.57 -22.08 1.53
CA PRO A 192 15.83 -22.56 0.95
C PRO A 192 15.90 -22.49 -0.58
N LEU A 193 14.77 -22.67 -1.27
CA LEU A 193 14.70 -22.65 -2.73
C LEU A 193 14.51 -21.21 -3.25
N LEU A 194 13.80 -20.37 -2.49
CA LEU A 194 13.43 -19.00 -2.89
C LEU A 194 13.76 -17.95 -1.81
N PRO A 195 15.01 -17.85 -1.34
CA PRO A 195 15.35 -17.06 -0.14
C PRO A 195 15.18 -15.54 -0.31
N LYS A 196 15.14 -15.08 -1.57
CA LYS A 196 14.87 -13.69 -1.93
C LYS A 196 13.39 -13.36 -2.01
N TRP A 197 12.54 -14.36 -2.25
CA TRP A 197 11.15 -14.17 -2.63
C TRP A 197 10.16 -14.64 -1.57
N ASP A 198 10.57 -15.54 -0.67
CA ASP A 198 9.72 -16.10 0.37
C ASP A 198 10.42 -15.97 1.73
N ILE A 199 9.84 -15.11 2.57
CA ILE A 199 10.35 -14.80 3.91
C ILE A 199 9.21 -15.01 4.89
N ARG A 200 9.38 -15.96 5.81
CA ARG A 200 8.48 -16.18 6.93
C ARG A 200 9.04 -15.56 8.20
N ILE A 201 8.17 -14.96 9.00
CA ILE A 201 8.47 -14.40 10.31
C ILE A 201 7.44 -14.98 11.28
N ASN A 202 7.92 -15.55 12.38
CA ASN A 202 7.05 -15.99 13.47
C ASN A 202 7.07 -14.94 14.60
N PRO A 203 5.96 -14.79 15.33
CA PRO A 203 5.90 -13.91 16.51
C PRO A 203 6.87 -14.36 17.59
N ALA A 204 7.26 -13.44 18.47
CA ALA A 204 8.21 -13.62 19.57
C ALA A 204 7.70 -14.57 20.65
#